data_AF-A0AAD3R9K1-F1
#
_entry.id   AF-A0AAD3R9K1-F1
#
_cell.length_a   1.000
_cell.length_b   1.000
_cell.length_c   1.000
_cell.angle_alpha   90.00
_cell.angle_beta   90.00
_cell.angle_gamma   90.00
#
_symmetry.space_group_name_H-M   'P 1'
#
loop_
_entity.id
_entity.type
_entity.pdbx_description
1 polymer ?
#
loop_
_entity_poly.entity_id
_entity_poly.type
_entity_poly.pdbx_seq_one_letter_code
_entity_poly.pdbx_strand_id
1 'polypeptide(L)'
;MPVFSGLLKVRVCEAVDLKPTPWALRHAVGKSGSFLLDPYLALNLDQTRLGQTATRTKTNSPAWHQEFCTEVREGRSLELSVFHDAPIGYDDFVANCTIQLEDLLQNGTRHYEDWIDLEPEGKVYVVIDLSGSSTEASGTNENEERVFRERIGPRRRQGAVRRRVHQVNGHKFMATYLRQPTYCSHCRDFIWGVLGKQGYQCQVCTCVVHKRCHELIITKCAGMKKQEDTPEEVGSQRFSVNMPHKFSIHNYKVPTFCDHCGSLLWGLMRQGLQCKVCKMNVHRRCEKNVAPNCGVDARGIAKVLSDLGVTPDKISNTAQRRRK
;
A
#
# COMPACT_ATOMS: atom_id res chain seq x y z
N MET A 1 -2.13 21.31 11.28
CA MET A 1 -0.98 20.68 10.59
C MET A 1 -0.56 21.64 9.49
N PRO A 2 0.75 21.87 9.30
CA PRO A 2 1.23 22.79 8.28
C PRO A 2 0.88 22.27 6.88
N VAL A 3 0.50 23.19 6.01
CA VAL A 3 0.21 22.93 4.60
C VAL A 3 1.07 23.84 3.73
N PHE A 4 1.40 23.36 2.53
CA PHE A 4 2.16 24.14 1.54
C PHE A 4 1.21 24.78 0.53
N SER A 5 1.42 26.06 0.24
CA SER A 5 0.75 26.77 -0.85
C SER A 5 1.79 27.52 -1.69
N GLY A 6 1.83 27.24 -2.99
CA GLY A 6 2.83 27.80 -3.90
C GLY A 6 3.13 26.91 -5.10
N LEU A 7 4.25 27.17 -5.77
CA LEU A 7 4.73 26.40 -6.90
C LEU A 7 5.53 25.19 -6.40
N LEU A 8 5.13 24.00 -6.83
CA LEU A 8 5.84 22.74 -6.63
C LEU A 8 6.43 22.30 -7.96
N LYS A 9 7.74 22.06 -7.96
CA LYS A 9 8.47 21.47 -9.07
C LYS A 9 9.12 20.17 -8.63
N VAL A 10 8.87 19.08 -9.35
CA VAL A 10 9.41 17.75 -9.04
C VAL A 10 10.03 17.18 -10.30
N ARG A 11 11.33 16.89 -10.26
CA ARG A 11 12.03 16.11 -11.27
C ARG A 11 12.25 14.70 -10.74
N VAL A 12 11.68 13.74 -11.45
CA VAL A 12 11.87 12.31 -11.21
C VAL A 12 13.00 11.85 -12.12
N CYS A 13 14.18 11.60 -11.54
CA CYS A 13 15.39 11.31 -12.29
C CYS A 13 15.47 9.83 -12.66
N GLU A 14 15.73 8.97 -11.68
CA GLU A 14 15.89 7.53 -11.89
C GLU A 14 15.50 6.74 -10.65
N ALA A 15 15.24 5.45 -10.82
CA ALA A 15 15.12 4.50 -9.72
C ALA A 15 16.10 3.34 -9.91
N VAL A 16 16.50 2.72 -8.82
CA VAL A 16 17.34 1.52 -8.82
C VAL A 16 16.80 0.48 -7.85
N ASP A 17 17.23 -0.76 -8.05
CA ASP A 17 16.91 -1.91 -7.19
C ASP A 17 15.40 -2.17 -7.02
N LEU A 18 14.59 -1.81 -8.03
CA LEU A 18 13.16 -2.12 -8.01
C LEU A 18 12.96 -3.63 -8.03
N LYS A 19 12.06 -4.12 -7.17
CA LYS A 19 11.70 -5.54 -7.14
C LYS A 19 10.25 -5.77 -7.53
N PRO A 20 9.98 -6.70 -8.45
CA PRO A 20 8.62 -7.12 -8.75
C PRO A 20 7.92 -7.62 -7.49
N THR A 21 6.70 -7.15 -7.24
CA THR A 21 5.89 -7.70 -6.15
C THR A 21 5.48 -9.14 -6.45
N PRO A 22 5.18 -9.97 -5.42
CA PRO A 22 4.61 -11.30 -5.65
C PRO A 22 3.36 -11.28 -6.52
N TRP A 23 2.60 -10.18 -6.46
CA TRP A 23 1.48 -9.96 -7.35
C TRP A 23 1.93 -9.74 -8.80
N ALA A 24 2.88 -8.86 -9.09
CA ALA A 24 3.42 -8.66 -10.45
C ALA A 24 3.96 -9.97 -11.06
N LEU A 25 4.56 -10.84 -10.24
CA LEU A 25 5.09 -12.13 -10.66
C LEU A 25 4.02 -13.21 -10.94
N ARG A 26 2.73 -12.97 -10.64
CA ARG A 26 1.67 -14.01 -10.74
C ARG A 26 1.49 -14.60 -12.13
N HIS A 27 1.87 -13.86 -13.17
CA HIS A 27 1.78 -14.26 -14.58
C HIS A 27 3.16 -14.49 -15.21
N ALA A 28 4.25 -14.31 -14.46
CA ALA A 28 5.59 -14.53 -14.97
C ALA A 28 5.84 -16.03 -15.18
N VAL A 29 6.28 -16.40 -16.39
CA VAL A 29 6.68 -17.76 -16.73
C VAL A 29 8.21 -17.82 -16.68
N GLY A 30 8.77 -18.54 -15.71
CA GLY A 30 10.23 -18.66 -15.53
C GLY A 30 10.68 -18.52 -14.07
N LYS A 31 12.01 -18.55 -13.83
CA LYS A 31 12.58 -18.32 -12.49
C LYS A 31 12.38 -16.85 -12.09
N SER A 32 11.88 -16.60 -10.88
CA SER A 32 11.52 -15.28 -10.36
C SER A 32 12.65 -14.24 -10.34
N GLY A 33 13.91 -14.66 -10.36
CA GLY A 33 15.08 -13.79 -10.24
C GLY A 33 15.46 -12.98 -11.48
N SER A 34 14.86 -13.24 -12.65
CA SER A 34 15.19 -12.55 -13.91
C SER A 34 14.03 -11.73 -14.48
N PHE A 35 12.96 -11.52 -13.71
CA PHE A 35 11.83 -10.74 -14.19
C PHE A 35 12.22 -9.26 -14.24
N LEU A 36 12.12 -8.68 -15.43
CA LEU A 36 12.37 -7.27 -15.67
C LEU A 36 11.02 -6.56 -15.81
N LEU A 37 10.86 -5.48 -15.04
CA LEU A 37 9.66 -4.66 -15.05
C LEU A 37 9.60 -3.81 -16.32
N ASP A 38 8.39 -3.35 -16.63
CA ASP A 38 8.16 -2.19 -17.48
C ASP A 38 7.72 -1.00 -16.60
N PRO A 39 8.64 -0.33 -15.87
CA PRO A 39 8.26 0.59 -14.81
C PRO A 39 7.92 2.01 -15.30
N TYR A 40 6.89 2.59 -14.70
CA TYR A 40 6.64 4.04 -14.68
C TYR A 40 6.36 4.51 -13.26
N LEU A 41 6.54 5.80 -13.00
CA LEU A 41 6.26 6.43 -11.71
C LEU A 41 5.04 7.35 -11.81
N ALA A 42 4.13 7.18 -10.86
CA ALA A 42 2.96 8.01 -10.62
C ALA A 42 3.29 9.07 -9.56
N LEU A 43 3.05 10.34 -9.86
CA LEU A 43 3.18 11.42 -8.90
C LEU A 43 1.79 11.88 -8.45
N ASN A 44 1.49 11.73 -7.16
CA ASN A 44 0.26 12.25 -6.55
C ASN A 44 0.60 13.30 -5.51
N LEU A 45 -0.21 14.35 -5.45
CA LEU A 45 -0.24 15.29 -4.34
C LEU A 45 -1.52 15.03 -3.55
N ASP A 46 -1.35 14.64 -2.29
CA ASP A 46 -2.41 14.16 -1.42
C ASP A 46 -3.22 13.04 -2.07
N GLN A 47 -4.39 13.40 -2.59
CA GLN A 47 -5.34 12.49 -3.21
C GLN A 47 -5.44 12.67 -4.73
N THR A 48 -4.69 13.61 -5.30
CA THR A 48 -4.82 14.07 -6.68
C THR A 48 -3.59 13.68 -7.50
N ARG A 49 -3.82 13.04 -8.66
CA ARG A 49 -2.75 12.69 -9.60
C ARG A 49 -2.22 13.94 -10.28
N LEU A 50 -0.93 14.25 -10.09
CA LEU A 50 -0.24 15.34 -10.79
C LEU A 50 0.21 14.92 -12.18
N GLY A 51 0.73 13.69 -12.30
CA GLY A 51 1.28 13.22 -13.56
C GLY A 51 1.89 11.83 -13.47
N GLN A 52 2.49 11.39 -14.56
CA GLN A 52 3.19 10.11 -14.60
C GLN A 52 4.39 10.18 -15.53
N THR A 53 5.41 9.40 -15.22
CA THR A 53 6.57 9.27 -16.10
C THR A 53 6.26 8.41 -17.32
N ALA A 54 7.10 8.50 -18.36
CA ALA A 54 7.07 7.52 -19.44
C ALA A 54 7.42 6.10 -18.92
N THR A 55 6.76 5.08 -19.45
CA THR A 55 7.12 3.68 -19.18
C THR A 55 8.49 3.38 -19.76
N ARG A 56 9.40 2.86 -18.94
CA ARG A 56 10.65 2.24 -19.41
C ARG A 56 10.44 0.74 -19.53
N THR A 57 11.05 0.12 -20.54
CA THR A 57 10.82 -1.29 -20.81
C THR A 57 11.95 -2.15 -20.25
N LYS A 58 11.59 -3.34 -19.77
CA LYS A 58 12.50 -4.41 -19.33
C LYS A 58 13.67 -3.91 -18.48
N THR A 59 13.37 -3.19 -17.40
CA THR A 59 14.38 -2.69 -16.46
C THR A 59 13.86 -2.65 -15.03
N ASN A 60 14.76 -2.97 -14.08
CA ASN A 60 14.54 -2.76 -12.65
C ASN A 60 15.29 -1.50 -12.13
N SER A 61 15.95 -0.77 -13.03
CA SER A 61 16.65 0.48 -12.77
C SER A 61 16.34 1.52 -13.86
N PRO A 62 15.12 2.07 -13.91
CA PRO A 62 14.71 3.01 -14.96
C PRO A 62 15.26 4.43 -14.75
N ALA A 63 15.70 5.06 -15.84
CA ALA A 63 16.00 6.50 -15.89
C ALA A 63 14.90 7.26 -16.65
N TRP A 64 14.17 8.14 -15.97
CA TRP A 64 13.05 8.90 -16.53
C TRP A 64 13.43 10.34 -16.90
N HIS A 65 14.16 11.03 -16.01
CA HIS A 65 14.50 12.46 -16.13
C HIS A 65 13.31 13.35 -16.50
N GLN A 66 12.16 13.11 -15.88
CA GLN A 66 10.91 13.80 -16.21
C GLN A 66 10.54 14.81 -15.13
N GLU A 67 10.10 15.99 -15.56
CA GLU A 67 9.77 17.12 -14.69
C GLU A 67 8.27 17.37 -14.65
N PHE A 68 7.76 17.65 -13.45
CA PHE A 68 6.38 18.03 -13.17
C PHE A 68 6.39 19.37 -12.46
N CYS A 69 5.54 20.29 -12.91
CA CYS A 69 5.42 21.62 -12.32
C CYS A 69 3.94 21.93 -12.13
N THR A 70 3.54 22.33 -10.92
CA THR A 70 2.14 22.58 -10.58
C THR A 70 2.00 23.62 -9.49
N GLU A 71 0.89 24.36 -9.54
CA GLU A 71 0.48 25.24 -8.45
C GLU A 71 -0.29 24.44 -7.40
N VAL A 72 0.16 24.54 -6.15
CA VAL A 72 -0.36 23.80 -5.01
C VAL A 72 -1.10 24.75 -4.09
N ARG A 73 -2.28 24.31 -3.63
CA ARG A 73 -3.06 24.98 -2.59
C ARG A 73 -3.29 23.99 -1.46
N GLU A 74 -2.82 24.34 -0.28
CA GLU A 74 -2.96 23.54 0.95
C GLU A 74 -2.47 22.09 0.84
N GLY A 75 -1.42 21.85 0.06
CA GLY A 75 -0.84 20.52 -0.15
C GLY A 75 -0.15 19.99 1.11
N ARG A 76 -0.29 18.70 1.38
CA ARG A 76 0.31 18.06 2.59
C ARG A 76 1.40 17.08 2.25
N SER A 77 1.16 16.20 1.29
CA SER A 77 1.98 15.02 1.04
C SER A 77 2.17 14.76 -0.44
N LEU A 78 3.40 14.41 -0.81
CA LEU A 78 3.76 13.97 -2.15
C LEU A 78 3.94 12.45 -2.12
N GLU A 79 3.14 11.73 -2.89
CA GLU A 79 3.27 10.29 -3.04
C GLU A 79 3.88 9.96 -4.41
N LEU A 80 4.98 9.21 -4.39
CA LEU A 80 5.63 8.66 -5.56
C LEU A 80 5.41 7.16 -5.60
N SER A 81 4.61 6.69 -6.56
CA SER A 81 4.23 5.27 -6.67
C SER A 81 4.72 4.69 -7.99
N VAL A 82 5.57 3.67 -7.92
CA VAL A 82 6.09 2.93 -9.08
C VAL A 82 5.16 1.77 -9.43
N PHE A 83 4.87 1.63 -10.72
CA PHE A 83 4.00 0.59 -11.27
C PHE A 83 4.68 -0.13 -12.44
N HIS A 84 4.35 -1.40 -12.62
CA HIS A 84 4.66 -2.19 -13.82
C HIS A 84 3.51 -2.09 -14.81
N ASP A 85 3.79 -1.61 -16.01
CA ASP A 85 2.85 -1.54 -17.13
C ASP A 85 2.50 -2.95 -17.62
N ALA A 86 1.30 -3.42 -17.27
CA ALA A 86 0.89 -4.79 -17.53
C ALA A 86 0.25 -4.89 -18.92
N PRO A 87 0.62 -5.87 -19.77
CA PRO A 87 0.07 -5.99 -21.14
C PRO A 87 -1.46 -6.12 -21.19
N ILE A 88 -2.06 -6.69 -20.14
CA ILE A 88 -3.49 -6.91 -20.04
C ILE A 88 -3.96 -6.57 -18.63
N GLY A 89 -5.00 -5.75 -18.54
CA GLY A 89 -5.66 -5.42 -17.29
C GLY A 89 -5.12 -4.14 -16.67
N TYR A 90 -4.82 -4.19 -15.38
CA TYR A 90 -4.30 -3.03 -14.66
C TYR A 90 -2.84 -3.24 -14.33
N ASP A 91 -2.13 -2.13 -14.29
CA ASP A 91 -0.75 -2.07 -13.88
C ASP A 91 -0.58 -2.53 -12.44
N ASP A 92 0.53 -3.23 -12.20
CA ASP A 92 0.82 -3.82 -10.91
C ASP A 92 1.66 -2.86 -10.08
N PHE A 93 1.29 -2.68 -8.82
CA PHE A 93 2.11 -1.91 -7.88
C PHE A 93 3.48 -2.58 -7.68
N VAL A 94 4.52 -1.76 -7.67
CA VAL A 94 5.89 -2.18 -7.41
C VAL A 94 6.32 -1.69 -6.03
N ALA A 95 6.40 -0.37 -5.86
CA ALA A 95 6.83 0.25 -4.62
C ALA A 95 6.35 1.70 -4.54
N ASN A 96 6.33 2.32 -3.36
CA ASN A 96 6.08 3.75 -3.22
C ASN A 96 6.87 4.38 -2.08
N CYS A 97 6.96 5.71 -2.11
CA CYS A 97 7.32 6.52 -0.96
C CYS A 97 6.34 7.68 -0.81
N THR A 98 6.28 8.23 0.40
CA THR A 98 5.47 9.41 0.71
C THR A 98 6.34 10.40 1.44
N ILE A 99 6.36 11.63 0.96
CA ILE A 99 7.10 12.75 1.51
C ILE A 99 6.09 13.73 2.07
N GLN A 100 6.20 14.10 3.34
CA GLN A 100 5.41 15.22 3.84
C GLN A 100 6.07 16.52 3.39
N LEU A 101 5.29 17.42 2.79
CA LEU A 101 5.82 18.71 2.34
C LEU A 101 6.35 19.54 3.52
N GLU A 102 5.83 19.32 4.72
CA GLU A 102 6.33 19.95 5.95
C GLU A 102 7.79 19.60 6.24
N ASP A 103 8.23 18.38 5.95
CA ASP A 103 9.59 17.92 6.21
C ASP A 103 10.60 18.63 5.29
N LEU A 104 10.18 18.92 4.05
CA LEU A 104 10.97 19.68 3.09
C LEU A 104 11.09 21.16 3.47
N LEU A 105 10.05 21.73 4.08
CA LEU A 105 10.02 23.13 4.50
C LEU A 105 10.84 23.38 5.77
N GLN A 106 10.90 22.41 6.69
CA GLN A 106 11.60 22.53 7.97
C GLN A 106 13.13 22.64 7.83
N ASN A 107 13.70 22.12 6.75
CA ASN A 107 15.14 22.17 6.51
C ASN A 107 15.62 23.54 6.00
N GLY A 108 14.72 24.51 5.81
CA GLY A 108 15.03 25.86 5.29
C GLY A 108 15.45 25.88 3.81
N THR A 109 15.66 24.72 3.21
CA THR A 109 16.04 24.55 1.82
C THR A 109 14.77 24.43 0.97
N ARG A 110 14.51 25.45 0.15
CA ARG A 110 13.47 25.41 -0.91
C ARG A 110 13.78 24.43 -2.04
N HIS A 111 14.90 23.72 -1.92
CA HIS A 111 15.45 22.77 -2.85
C HIS A 111 15.80 21.50 -2.07
N TYR A 112 15.38 20.36 -2.59
CA TYR A 112 15.68 19.04 -2.05
C TYR A 112 16.16 18.17 -3.21
N GLU A 113 17.31 17.52 -3.04
CA GLU A 113 17.89 16.64 -4.04
C GLU A 113 18.55 15.45 -3.31
N ASP A 114 17.92 14.28 -3.37
CA ASP A 114 18.47 13.07 -2.76
C ASP A 114 17.78 11.79 -3.28
N TRP A 115 18.37 10.65 -2.92
CA TRP A 115 17.75 9.33 -2.98
C TRP A 115 16.71 9.16 -1.88
N ILE A 116 15.56 8.63 -2.25
CA ILE A 116 14.48 8.28 -1.32
C ILE A 116 14.20 6.79 -1.42
N ASP A 117 14.25 6.11 -0.28
CA ASP A 117 13.90 4.69 -0.19
C ASP A 117 12.43 4.47 -0.54
N LEU A 118 12.19 3.47 -1.37
CA LEU A 118 10.85 3.00 -1.74
C LEU A 118 10.47 1.79 -0.88
N GLU A 119 9.21 1.70 -0.50
CA GLU A 119 8.64 0.54 0.19
C GLU A 119 7.86 -0.35 -0.80
N PRO A 120 8.11 -1.68 -0.84
CA PRO A 120 8.95 -2.44 0.08
C PRO A 120 10.46 -2.39 -0.23
N GLU A 121 10.83 -2.19 -1.49
CA GLU A 121 12.23 -2.24 -1.94
C GLU A 121 12.49 -1.26 -3.10
N GLY A 122 13.77 -0.89 -3.25
CA GLY A 122 14.26 0.05 -4.25
C GLY A 122 14.43 1.46 -3.68
N LYS A 123 14.96 2.35 -4.50
CA LYS A 123 15.08 3.77 -4.18
C LYS A 123 14.93 4.61 -5.44
N VAL A 124 14.47 5.85 -5.28
CA VAL A 124 14.26 6.81 -6.38
C VAL A 124 15.03 8.09 -6.10
N TYR A 125 15.75 8.60 -7.10
CA TYR A 125 16.42 9.88 -7.05
C TYR A 125 15.47 10.97 -7.56
N VAL A 126 15.24 11.99 -6.73
CA VAL A 126 14.33 13.10 -7.06
C VAL A 126 14.95 14.44 -6.74
N VAL A 127 14.56 15.46 -7.52
CA VAL A 127 14.83 16.86 -7.24
C VAL A 127 13.50 17.57 -7.02
N ILE A 128 13.32 18.25 -5.90
CA ILE A 128 12.08 18.93 -5.53
C ILE A 128 12.40 20.38 -5.20
N ASP A 129 11.76 21.31 -5.91
CA ASP A 129 11.79 22.74 -5.60
C ASP A 129 10.42 23.22 -5.10
N LEU A 130 10.42 23.96 -4.00
CA LEU A 130 9.24 24.57 -3.39
C LEU A 130 9.39 26.09 -3.37
N SER A 131 8.48 26.78 -4.06
CA SER A 131 8.40 28.25 -4.03
C SER A 131 7.03 28.67 -3.54
N GLY A 132 6.94 29.06 -2.26
CA GLY A 132 5.65 29.38 -1.64
C GLY A 132 5.77 29.65 -0.15
N SER A 133 4.64 29.55 0.55
CA SER A 133 4.55 29.68 2.00
C SER A 133 3.99 28.42 2.65
N SER A 134 4.39 28.20 3.91
CA SER A 134 3.73 27.26 4.81
C SER A 134 2.71 28.03 5.65
N THR A 135 1.50 27.50 5.78
CA THR A 135 0.47 28.04 6.68
C THR A 135 -0.09 26.92 7.55
N GLU A 136 -0.60 27.25 8.74
CA GLU A 136 -1.35 26.26 9.52
C GLU A 136 -2.74 26.08 8.91
N ALA A 137 -3.14 24.83 8.64
CA ALA A 137 -4.48 24.54 8.13
C ALA A 137 -5.54 25.10 9.08
N SER A 138 -6.43 25.95 8.55
CA SER A 138 -7.60 26.45 9.28
C SER A 138 -8.56 25.29 9.49
N GLY A 139 -8.82 24.92 10.75
CA GLY A 139 -9.77 23.87 11.10
C GLY A 139 -11.20 24.32 10.79
N THR A 140 -11.70 24.02 9.59
CA THR A 140 -13.12 24.14 9.27
C THR A 140 -13.78 22.77 9.38
N ASN A 141 -14.86 22.73 10.15
CA ASN A 141 -15.67 21.53 10.39
C ASN A 141 -16.11 20.92 9.05
N GLU A 142 -15.82 19.63 8.87
CA GLU A 142 -16.30 18.82 7.75
C GLU A 142 -17.81 18.60 7.89
N ASN A 143 -18.60 19.53 7.36
CA ASN A 143 -20.01 19.29 7.03
C ASN A 143 -20.53 20.37 6.07
N GLU A 144 -20.07 20.36 4.81
CA GLU A 144 -20.83 20.99 3.73
C GLU A 144 -20.98 20.06 2.52
N GLU A 145 -22.26 19.79 2.30
CA GLU A 145 -22.97 19.14 1.22
C GLU A 145 -22.32 19.26 -0.17
N ARG A 146 -22.17 18.12 -0.84
CA ARG A 146 -21.69 17.99 -2.21
C ARG A 146 -22.71 18.61 -3.19
N VAL A 147 -22.60 19.91 -3.46
CA VAL A 147 -23.31 20.52 -4.59
C VAL A 147 -22.50 20.33 -5.86
N PHE A 148 -23.04 19.50 -6.76
CA PHE A 148 -22.50 19.22 -8.09
C PHE A 148 -22.52 20.50 -8.94
N ARG A 149 -21.37 21.16 -9.11
CA ARG A 149 -21.20 22.24 -10.11
C ARG A 149 -20.71 21.64 -11.43
N GLU A 150 -21.64 21.56 -12.37
CA GLU A 150 -21.41 21.15 -13.76
C GLU A 150 -20.49 22.16 -14.46
N ARG A 151 -19.25 21.76 -14.80
CA ARG A 151 -18.38 22.52 -15.70
C ARG A 151 -18.52 21.99 -17.12
N ILE A 152 -19.15 22.79 -17.96
CA ILE A 152 -19.25 22.64 -19.41
C ILE A 152 -17.88 22.99 -20.01
N GLY A 153 -17.22 22.00 -20.62
CA GLY A 153 -15.97 22.17 -21.37
C GLY A 153 -15.62 20.86 -22.11
N PRO A 154 -15.01 20.94 -23.32
CA PRO A 154 -14.84 19.78 -24.18
C PRO A 154 -13.91 18.74 -23.53
N ARG A 155 -14.47 17.55 -23.25
CA ARG A 155 -13.80 16.39 -22.65
C ARG A 155 -12.64 15.91 -23.54
N ARG A 156 -11.41 16.32 -23.22
CA ARG A 156 -10.24 15.47 -23.51
C ARG A 156 -10.47 14.17 -22.74
N ARG A 157 -10.41 13.03 -23.43
CA ARG A 157 -10.52 11.69 -22.82
C ARG A 157 -9.39 11.55 -21.79
N GLN A 158 -9.67 11.93 -20.55
CA GLN A 158 -8.83 11.59 -19.41
C GLN A 158 -8.82 10.06 -19.37
N GLY A 159 -7.64 9.47 -19.61
CA GLY A 159 -7.46 8.03 -19.48
C GLY A 159 -8.02 7.54 -18.15
N ALA A 160 -8.56 6.32 -18.14
CA ALA A 160 -9.19 5.72 -16.97
C ALA A 160 -8.36 5.97 -15.71
N VAL A 161 -8.95 6.62 -14.71
CA VAL A 161 -8.30 6.95 -13.42
C VAL A 161 -7.62 5.69 -12.88
N ARG A 162 -6.29 5.64 -12.99
CA ARG A 162 -5.46 4.52 -12.53
C ARG A 162 -5.63 4.37 -11.02
N ARG A 163 -5.73 3.13 -10.54
CA ARG A 163 -6.15 2.76 -9.17
C ARG A 163 -5.21 3.35 -8.12
N ARG A 164 -5.77 3.96 -7.07
CA ARG A 164 -5.05 4.41 -5.87
C ARG A 164 -4.63 3.21 -5.01
N VAL A 165 -3.46 3.30 -4.40
CA VAL A 165 -2.97 2.38 -3.37
C VAL A 165 -3.46 2.88 -2.02
N HIS A 166 -4.14 2.02 -1.25
CA HIS A 166 -4.56 2.30 0.11
C HIS A 166 -3.52 1.70 1.06
N GLN A 167 -2.80 2.55 1.79
CA GLN A 167 -1.79 2.11 2.75
C GLN A 167 -2.38 1.98 4.15
N VAL A 168 -2.35 0.78 4.72
CA VAL A 168 -2.81 0.48 6.09
C VAL A 168 -1.81 -0.45 6.77
N ASN A 169 -1.16 -0.02 7.86
CA ASN A 169 -0.15 -0.83 8.58
C ASN A 169 0.91 -1.49 7.67
N GLY A 170 1.37 -0.78 6.64
CA GLY A 170 2.33 -1.26 5.64
C GLY A 170 1.74 -2.18 4.56
N HIS A 171 0.45 -2.52 4.62
CA HIS A 171 -0.24 -3.17 3.51
C HIS A 171 -0.51 -2.14 2.41
N LYS A 172 -0.19 -2.49 1.15
CA LYS A 172 -0.45 -1.67 -0.04
C LYS A 172 -1.66 -2.25 -0.77
N PHE A 173 -2.86 -1.93 -0.27
CA PHE A 173 -4.11 -2.48 -0.79
C PHE A 173 -4.53 -1.81 -2.09
N MET A 174 -4.84 -2.62 -3.09
CA MET A 174 -5.47 -2.16 -4.32
C MET A 174 -6.80 -2.87 -4.54
N ALA A 175 -7.81 -2.13 -4.97
CA ALA A 175 -9.08 -2.72 -5.39
C ALA A 175 -8.83 -3.72 -6.51
N THR A 176 -9.32 -4.96 -6.41
CA THR A 176 -9.03 -6.05 -7.36
C THR A 176 -10.29 -6.80 -7.81
N TYR A 177 -10.17 -7.52 -8.92
CA TYR A 177 -11.17 -8.49 -9.38
C TYR A 177 -10.77 -9.87 -8.90
N LEU A 178 -11.61 -10.50 -8.07
CA LEU A 178 -11.38 -11.84 -7.57
C LEU A 178 -12.05 -12.83 -8.53
N ARG A 179 -11.23 -13.53 -9.33
CA ARG A 179 -11.72 -14.45 -10.38
C ARG A 179 -12.24 -15.78 -9.84
N GLN A 180 -12.07 -16.01 -8.54
CA GLN A 180 -12.46 -17.22 -7.85
C GLN A 180 -13.20 -16.87 -6.55
N PRO A 181 -14.05 -17.77 -6.04
CA PRO A 181 -14.63 -17.65 -4.70
C PRO A 181 -13.54 -17.33 -3.68
N THR A 182 -13.66 -16.18 -3.01
CA THR A 182 -12.62 -15.67 -2.12
C THR A 182 -13.24 -15.16 -0.82
N TYR A 183 -12.61 -15.48 0.30
CA TYR A 183 -13.05 -15.07 1.63
C TYR A 183 -12.14 -13.97 2.19
N CYS A 184 -12.73 -13.05 2.96
CA CYS A 184 -12.01 -11.94 3.58
C CYS A 184 -11.11 -12.43 4.72
N SER A 185 -9.84 -12.06 4.71
CA SER A 185 -8.89 -12.41 5.78
C SER A 185 -9.28 -11.80 7.14
N HIS A 186 -9.91 -10.62 7.14
CA HIS A 186 -10.39 -9.98 8.36
C HIS A 186 -11.65 -10.67 8.92
N CYS A 187 -12.79 -10.60 8.22
CA CYS A 187 -14.08 -11.10 8.73
C CYS A 187 -14.42 -12.56 8.35
N ARG A 188 -13.58 -13.27 7.58
CA ARG A 188 -13.79 -14.66 7.11
C ARG A 188 -15.11 -14.88 6.35
N ASP A 189 -15.83 -13.82 6.03
CA ASP A 189 -17.03 -13.89 5.20
C ASP A 189 -16.66 -13.86 3.72
N PHE A 190 -17.56 -14.40 2.92
CA PHE A 190 -17.43 -14.40 1.48
C PHE A 190 -17.41 -12.97 0.91
N ILE A 191 -16.53 -12.72 -0.06
CA ILE A 191 -16.47 -11.43 -0.76
C ILE A 191 -17.44 -11.48 -1.94
N TRP A 192 -18.66 -10.99 -1.70
CA TRP A 192 -19.71 -10.92 -2.72
C TRP A 192 -19.40 -9.93 -3.84
N GLY A 193 -19.78 -10.30 -5.07
CA GLY A 193 -19.89 -9.40 -6.21
C GLY A 193 -19.81 -10.13 -7.55
N VAL A 194 -20.78 -9.90 -8.44
CA VAL A 194 -20.84 -10.57 -9.77
C VAL A 194 -20.23 -9.69 -10.87
N LEU A 195 -20.27 -8.36 -10.69
CA LEU A 195 -19.77 -7.37 -11.64
C LEU A 195 -18.88 -6.35 -10.93
N GLY A 196 -17.69 -6.08 -11.47
CA GLY A 196 -16.78 -5.08 -10.91
C GLY A 196 -15.77 -5.61 -9.87
N LYS A 197 -15.02 -4.69 -9.26
CA LYS A 197 -14.00 -4.99 -8.24
C LYS A 197 -14.68 -5.38 -6.93
N GLN A 198 -14.42 -6.58 -6.44
CA GLN A 198 -15.14 -7.20 -5.32
C GLN A 198 -14.47 -6.91 -3.96
N GLY A 199 -13.14 -6.86 -3.93
CA GLY A 199 -12.37 -6.69 -2.70
C GLY A 199 -11.07 -5.91 -2.91
N TYR A 200 -10.31 -5.76 -1.84
CA TYR A 200 -8.98 -5.18 -1.82
C TYR A 200 -7.95 -6.28 -1.62
N GLN A 201 -6.84 -6.18 -2.34
CA GLN A 201 -5.73 -7.12 -2.22
C GLN A 201 -4.42 -6.36 -2.03
N CYS A 202 -3.70 -6.73 -0.97
CA CYS A 202 -2.36 -6.23 -0.72
C CYS A 202 -1.43 -6.76 -1.80
N GLN A 203 -0.78 -5.86 -2.53
CA GLN A 203 0.11 -6.18 -3.64
C GLN A 203 1.42 -6.84 -3.16
N VAL A 204 1.78 -6.58 -1.90
CA VAL A 204 2.99 -7.07 -1.27
C VAL A 204 2.79 -8.48 -0.68
N CYS A 205 1.91 -8.61 0.32
CA CYS A 205 1.74 -9.89 1.03
C CYS A 205 0.63 -10.78 0.47
N THR A 206 -0.14 -10.32 -0.52
CA THR A 206 -1.31 -11.01 -1.12
C THR A 206 -2.55 -11.18 -0.22
N CYS A 207 -2.57 -10.56 0.97
CA CYS A 207 -3.74 -10.54 1.85
C CYS A 207 -4.96 -9.94 1.13
N VAL A 208 -6.12 -10.61 1.23
CA VAL A 208 -7.37 -10.16 0.59
C VAL A 208 -8.42 -9.84 1.65
N VAL A 209 -9.09 -8.70 1.49
CA VAL A 209 -10.11 -8.19 2.41
C VAL A 209 -11.27 -7.54 1.65
N HIS A 210 -12.43 -7.38 2.30
CA HIS A 210 -13.49 -6.51 1.77
C HIS A 210 -13.01 -5.06 1.71
N LYS A 211 -13.63 -4.27 0.83
CA LYS A 211 -13.44 -2.81 0.78
C LYS A 211 -13.70 -2.14 2.12
N ARG A 212 -14.69 -2.60 2.89
CA ARG A 212 -15.01 -2.07 4.23
C ARG A 212 -14.07 -2.56 5.35
N CYS A 213 -13.31 -3.63 5.11
CA CYS A 213 -12.50 -4.26 6.14
C CYS A 213 -11.03 -3.88 6.08
N HIS A 214 -10.58 -3.19 5.02
CA HIS A 214 -9.16 -2.91 4.81
C HIS A 214 -8.59 -1.98 5.90
N GLU A 215 -9.35 -0.98 6.34
CA GLU A 215 -8.98 -0.06 7.42
C GLU A 215 -9.01 -0.73 8.82
N LEU A 216 -9.62 -1.90 8.94
CA LEU A 216 -9.70 -2.66 10.19
C LEU A 216 -8.52 -3.62 10.40
N ILE A 217 -7.57 -3.65 9.46
CA ILE A 217 -6.38 -4.50 9.57
C ILE A 217 -5.40 -3.87 10.55
N ILE A 218 -5.31 -4.46 11.74
CA ILE A 218 -4.40 -4.04 12.82
C ILE A 218 -3.00 -4.64 12.70
N THR A 219 -2.84 -5.71 11.92
CA THR A 219 -1.55 -6.40 11.76
C THR A 219 -0.66 -5.68 10.77
N LYS A 220 0.64 -5.65 11.05
CA LYS A 220 1.65 -5.16 10.09
C LYS A 220 1.80 -6.12 8.92
N CYS A 221 2.03 -5.56 7.73
CA CYS A 221 2.29 -6.34 6.53
C CYS A 221 3.63 -7.10 6.65
N ALA A 222 3.58 -8.44 6.53
CA ALA A 222 4.77 -9.30 6.64
C ALA A 222 5.79 -9.14 5.49
N GLY A 223 5.38 -8.55 4.36
CA GLY A 223 6.26 -8.32 3.22
C GLY A 223 6.93 -6.94 3.20
N MET A 224 6.76 -6.14 4.26
CA MET A 224 7.58 -4.94 4.48
C MET A 224 8.93 -5.37 5.07
N LYS A 225 10.04 -4.72 4.69
CA LYS A 225 11.34 -4.95 5.35
C LYS A 225 11.18 -4.70 6.85
N LYS A 226 11.63 -5.64 7.69
CA LYS A 226 11.93 -5.34 9.08
C LYS A 226 13.10 -4.35 9.04
N GLN A 227 12.91 -3.11 9.47
CA GLN A 227 14.07 -2.30 9.86
C GLN A 227 14.75 -3.05 11.01
N GLU A 228 15.93 -3.62 10.75
CA GLU A 228 16.65 -4.44 11.74
C GLU A 228 17.37 -3.62 12.83
N ASP A 229 17.33 -2.28 12.81
CA ASP A 229 18.10 -1.45 13.75
C ASP A 229 17.28 -0.48 14.59
N THR A 230 16.28 -0.97 15.34
CA THR A 230 15.95 -0.32 16.62
C THR A 230 15.56 -1.39 17.65
N PRO A 231 16.18 -1.40 18.85
CA PRO A 231 15.60 -2.12 19.98
C PRO A 231 14.17 -1.61 20.13
N GLU A 232 13.20 -2.53 20.25
CA GLU A 232 11.84 -2.17 20.60
C GLU A 232 11.87 -1.55 22.01
N GLU A 233 12.06 -0.23 22.09
CA GLU A 233 11.93 0.51 23.34
C GLU A 233 10.49 0.33 23.84
N VAL A 234 10.39 -0.32 24.99
CA VAL A 234 9.20 -0.52 25.80
C VAL A 234 8.69 0.86 26.22
N GLY A 235 7.87 1.50 25.39
CA GLY A 235 7.41 2.87 25.69
C GLY A 235 6.41 3.51 24.72
N SER A 236 6.20 2.95 23.52
CA SER A 236 5.05 3.32 22.68
C SER A 236 4.00 2.22 22.81
N GLN A 237 2.77 2.56 23.15
CA GLN A 237 1.67 1.61 23.38
C GLN A 237 1.34 0.78 22.12
N ARG A 238 2.12 -0.27 21.87
CA ARG A 238 2.04 -1.12 20.69
C ARG A 238 1.51 -2.48 21.11
N PHE A 239 0.35 -2.84 20.60
CA PHE A 239 -0.10 -4.23 20.51
C PHE A 239 0.73 -4.98 19.44
N SER A 240 2.06 -5.01 19.57
CA SER A 240 2.91 -5.90 18.77
C SER A 240 2.85 -7.29 19.37
N VAL A 241 1.71 -7.96 19.21
CA VAL A 241 1.63 -9.37 19.57
C VAL A 241 2.48 -10.15 18.58
N ASN A 242 3.64 -10.63 19.05
CA ASN A 242 4.55 -11.48 18.31
C ASN A 242 4.41 -12.92 18.82
N MET A 243 3.25 -13.52 18.55
CA MET A 243 2.96 -14.92 18.84
C MET A 243 2.94 -15.72 17.52
N PRO A 244 4.05 -16.38 17.15
CA PRO A 244 4.14 -17.08 15.87
C PRO A 244 3.17 -18.28 15.81
N HIS A 245 2.65 -18.55 14.61
CA HIS A 245 1.80 -19.72 14.38
C HIS A 245 2.63 -21.01 14.32
N LYS A 246 2.13 -22.08 14.94
CA LYS A 246 2.72 -23.42 14.83
C LYS A 246 2.05 -24.20 13.69
N PHE A 247 2.44 -23.88 12.45
CA PHE A 247 1.91 -24.52 11.26
C PHE A 247 2.42 -25.96 11.09
N SER A 248 1.55 -26.83 10.58
CA SER A 248 1.90 -28.17 10.15
C SER A 248 1.09 -28.56 8.92
N ILE A 249 1.67 -29.39 8.05
CA ILE A 249 0.99 -29.91 6.86
C ILE A 249 -0.31 -30.59 7.27
N HIS A 250 -1.40 -30.23 6.59
CA HIS A 250 -2.73 -30.77 6.86
C HIS A 250 -3.38 -31.27 5.57
N ASN A 251 -4.11 -32.39 5.69
CA ASN A 251 -4.90 -32.97 4.61
C ASN A 251 -6.36 -32.58 4.82
N TYR A 252 -6.88 -31.70 3.98
CA TYR A 252 -8.26 -31.24 4.05
C TYR A 252 -9.16 -32.23 3.31
N LYS A 253 -10.22 -32.70 3.98
CA LYS A 253 -11.23 -33.61 3.40
C LYS A 253 -12.36 -32.88 2.67
N VAL A 254 -12.45 -31.57 2.86
CA VAL A 254 -13.46 -30.68 2.26
C VAL A 254 -12.78 -29.47 1.63
N PRO A 255 -13.40 -28.83 0.61
CA PRO A 255 -12.89 -27.59 0.04
C PRO A 255 -12.64 -26.55 1.13
N THR A 256 -11.37 -26.22 1.35
CA THR A 256 -10.93 -25.32 2.42
C THR A 256 -10.18 -24.14 1.81
N PHE A 257 -10.42 -22.94 2.32
CA PHE A 257 -9.81 -21.70 1.82
C PHE A 257 -8.67 -21.24 2.73
N CYS A 258 -7.71 -20.55 2.13
CA CYS A 258 -6.61 -19.92 2.85
C CYS A 258 -7.11 -18.67 3.58
N ASP A 259 -6.90 -18.59 4.90
CA ASP A 259 -7.30 -17.46 5.75
C ASP A 259 -6.50 -16.17 5.48
N HIS A 260 -5.44 -16.25 4.67
CA HIS A 260 -4.59 -15.12 4.31
C HIS A 260 -4.95 -14.51 2.95
N CYS A 261 -4.83 -15.30 1.87
CA CYS A 261 -5.11 -14.84 0.51
C CYS A 261 -6.56 -15.10 0.06
N GLY A 262 -7.39 -15.71 0.92
CA GLY A 262 -8.80 -16.00 0.70
C GLY A 262 -9.09 -17.08 -0.35
N SER A 263 -8.08 -17.59 -1.05
CA SER A 263 -8.22 -18.51 -2.19
C SER A 263 -8.23 -19.98 -1.76
N LEU A 264 -8.80 -20.86 -2.59
CA LEU A 264 -8.93 -22.28 -2.29
C LEU A 264 -7.56 -22.97 -2.12
N LEU A 265 -7.44 -23.83 -1.09
CA LEU A 265 -6.33 -24.76 -0.90
C LEU A 265 -6.49 -25.93 -1.88
N TRP A 266 -5.93 -25.79 -3.08
CA TRP A 266 -6.06 -26.79 -4.15
C TRP A 266 -5.25 -28.07 -3.87
N GLY A 267 -5.82 -29.22 -4.27
CA GLY A 267 -5.14 -30.52 -4.30
C GLY A 267 -5.93 -31.65 -3.60
N LEU A 268 -5.52 -32.90 -3.85
CA LEU A 268 -6.12 -34.09 -3.23
C LEU A 268 -5.51 -34.43 -1.86
N MET A 269 -4.24 -34.10 -1.65
CA MET A 269 -3.51 -34.32 -0.39
C MET A 269 -2.52 -33.18 -0.12
N ARG A 270 -2.20 -32.95 1.15
CA ARG A 270 -1.24 -31.96 1.66
C ARG A 270 -1.44 -30.56 1.07
N GLN A 271 -2.70 -30.15 0.93
CA GLN A 271 -3.12 -28.95 0.20
C GLN A 271 -2.63 -27.66 0.86
N GLY A 272 -2.38 -27.68 2.17
CA GLY A 272 -1.94 -26.52 2.91
C GLY A 272 -1.38 -26.85 4.28
N LEU A 273 -1.26 -25.81 5.09
CA LEU A 273 -0.81 -25.85 6.47
C LEU A 273 -1.97 -25.44 7.38
N GLN A 274 -2.04 -26.05 8.56
CA GLN A 274 -2.95 -25.66 9.62
C GLN A 274 -2.16 -25.34 10.89
N CYS A 275 -2.49 -24.23 11.54
CA CYS A 275 -1.93 -23.90 12.85
C CYS A 275 -2.51 -24.83 13.91
N LYS A 276 -1.63 -25.48 14.71
CA LYS A 276 -2.08 -26.42 15.76
C LYS A 276 -2.90 -25.74 16.86
N VAL A 277 -2.63 -24.45 17.12
CA VAL A 277 -3.24 -23.65 18.20
C VAL A 277 -4.56 -23.02 17.74
N CYS A 278 -4.50 -22.04 16.82
CA CYS A 278 -5.68 -21.26 16.42
C CYS A 278 -6.45 -21.83 15.22
N LYS A 279 -6.03 -22.98 14.68
CA LYS A 279 -6.65 -23.65 13.51
C LYS A 279 -6.69 -22.84 12.21
N MET A 280 -5.91 -21.77 12.11
CA MET A 280 -5.75 -21.00 10.87
C MET A 280 -5.19 -21.89 9.75
N ASN A 281 -5.81 -21.83 8.58
CA ASN A 281 -5.47 -22.62 7.39
C ASN A 281 -4.81 -21.72 6.34
N VAL A 282 -3.64 -22.09 5.84
CA VAL A 282 -2.91 -21.28 4.86
C VAL A 282 -2.25 -22.14 3.77
N HIS A 283 -2.02 -21.57 2.59
CA HIS A 283 -1.15 -22.21 1.60
C HIS A 283 0.28 -22.24 2.13
N ARG A 284 1.09 -23.21 1.67
CA ARG A 284 2.53 -23.26 1.96
C ARG A 284 3.25 -21.96 1.55
N ARG A 285 2.86 -21.38 0.41
CA ARG A 285 3.41 -20.08 -0.06
C ARG A 285 2.99 -18.88 0.79
N CYS A 286 1.86 -18.99 1.50
CA CYS A 286 1.32 -17.89 2.31
C CYS A 286 1.90 -17.88 3.72
N GLU A 287 2.49 -19.00 4.19
CA GLU A 287 3.07 -19.13 5.54
C GLU A 287 3.96 -17.95 5.93
N LYS A 288 4.91 -17.58 5.06
CA LYS A 288 5.85 -16.48 5.30
C LYS A 288 5.21 -15.09 5.31
N ASN A 289 4.02 -14.95 4.74
CA ASN A 289 3.31 -13.69 4.58
C ASN A 289 2.24 -13.46 5.68
N VAL A 290 2.07 -14.41 6.60
CA VAL A 290 1.09 -14.34 7.70
C VAL A 290 1.72 -13.62 8.89
N ALA A 291 0.97 -12.70 9.48
CA ALA A 291 1.41 -11.98 10.68
C ALA A 291 1.54 -12.95 11.89
N PRO A 292 2.53 -12.75 12.78
CA PRO A 292 2.73 -13.61 13.94
C PRO A 292 1.76 -13.22 15.08
N ASN A 293 0.46 -13.36 14.90
CA ASN A 293 -0.57 -13.01 15.89
C ASN A 293 -1.45 -14.21 16.29
N CYS A 294 -0.83 -15.39 16.41
CA CYS A 294 -1.52 -16.63 16.73
C CYS A 294 -2.32 -16.52 18.03
N GLY A 295 -3.58 -16.98 18.03
CA GLY A 295 -4.44 -16.99 19.21
C GLY A 295 -5.07 -15.64 19.58
N VAL A 296 -4.76 -14.57 18.83
CA VAL A 296 -5.34 -13.25 19.06
C VAL A 296 -6.64 -13.09 18.26
N ASP A 297 -7.70 -12.64 18.93
CA ASP A 297 -8.91 -12.19 18.22
C ASP A 297 -8.72 -10.78 17.65
N ALA A 298 -8.09 -10.71 16.48
CA ALA A 298 -7.85 -9.44 15.79
C ALA A 298 -9.15 -8.69 15.45
N ARG A 299 -10.30 -9.38 15.33
CA ARG A 299 -11.59 -8.72 15.06
C ARG A 299 -12.15 -8.03 16.28
N GLY A 300 -12.16 -8.73 17.41
CA GLY A 300 -12.59 -8.16 18.68
C GLY A 300 -11.79 -6.91 19.00
N ILE A 301 -10.46 -6.98 18.83
CA ILE A 301 -9.57 -5.83 19.03
C ILE A 301 -9.89 -4.70 18.04
N ALA A 302 -9.98 -4.99 16.74
CA ALA A 302 -10.29 -3.97 15.74
C ALA A 302 -11.64 -3.28 16.00
N LYS A 303 -12.65 -4.02 16.46
CA LYS A 303 -13.96 -3.47 16.84
C LYS A 303 -13.82 -2.51 18.02
N VAL A 304 -13.15 -2.93 19.10
CA VAL A 304 -12.94 -2.07 20.27
C VAL A 304 -12.14 -0.81 19.91
N LEU A 305 -11.09 -0.93 19.08
CA LEU A 305 -10.32 0.23 18.63
C LEU A 305 -11.16 1.19 17.78
N SER A 306 -12.01 0.65 16.91
CA SER A 306 -12.96 1.43 16.11
C SER A 306 -13.96 2.16 17.00
N ASP A 307 -14.49 1.49 18.03
CA ASP A 307 -15.45 2.09 18.99
C ASP A 307 -14.78 3.22 19.81
N LEU A 308 -13.48 3.11 20.06
CA LEU A 308 -12.67 4.16 20.71
C LEU A 308 -12.24 5.28 19.76
N GLY A 309 -12.63 5.24 18.48
CA GLY A 309 -12.24 6.25 17.48
C GLY A 309 -10.77 6.24 17.08
N VAL A 310 -10.04 5.17 17.43
CA VAL A 310 -8.62 5.01 17.11
C VAL A 310 -8.51 4.20 15.80
N THR A 311 -8.22 4.89 14.69
CA THR A 311 -7.89 4.21 13.44
C THR A 311 -6.44 3.72 13.47
N PRO A 312 -6.11 2.52 12.96
CA PRO A 312 -4.75 1.99 13.00
C PRO A 312 -3.71 2.91 12.33
N ASP A 313 -4.13 3.69 11.33
CA ASP A 313 -3.28 4.64 10.60
C ASP A 313 -2.81 5.81 11.48
N LYS A 314 -3.61 6.24 12.46
CA LYS A 314 -3.25 7.32 13.40
C LYS A 314 -2.26 6.87 14.49
N ILE A 315 -2.16 5.56 14.74
CA ILE A 315 -1.24 4.97 15.73
C ILE A 315 0.21 4.98 15.21
N SER A 316 0.41 4.86 13.90
CA SER A 316 1.76 4.82 13.30
C SER A 316 2.43 6.21 13.22
N ASN A 317 1.67 7.27 12.91
CA ASN A 317 2.22 8.63 12.75
C ASN A 317 2.57 9.34 14.07
N THR A 318 1.99 8.94 15.19
CA THR A 318 2.28 9.54 16.50
C THR A 318 3.65 9.11 17.06
N ALA A 319 4.20 7.97 16.63
CA ALA A 319 5.50 7.50 17.08
C ALA A 319 6.69 8.26 16.46
N GLN A 320 6.54 8.82 15.26
CA GLN A 320 7.58 9.64 14.61
C GLN A 320 7.71 11.05 15.24
N ARG A 321 6.63 11.59 15.83
CA ARG A 321 6.64 12.93 16.44
C ARG A 321 7.39 13.05 17.77
N ARG A 322 7.72 11.92 18.42
CA ARG A 322 8.43 11.92 19.71
C ARG A 322 9.94 11.71 19.60
N ARG A 323 10.47 11.58 18.38
CA ARG A 323 11.92 11.55 18.11
C ARG A 323 12.36 12.90 17.53
N LYS A 324 12.31 13.95 18.34
CA LYS A 324 13.11 15.17 18.19
C LYS A 324 13.51 15.62 19.58
#